data_AF-M5E461-F1
#
_entry.id   AF-M5E461-F1
#
_cell.length_a   1.000
_cell.length_b   1.000
_cell.length_c   1.000
_cell.angle_alpha   90.00
_cell.angle_beta   90.00
_cell.angle_gamma   90.00
#
_symmetry.space_group_name_H-M   'P 1'
#
loop_
_entity.id
_entity.type
_entity.pdbx_description
1 polymer ?
#
loop_
_entity_poly.entity_id
_entity_poly.type
_entity_poly.pdbx_seq_one_letter_code
_entity_poly.pdbx_strand_id
1 'polypeptide(L)'
;MRTLKDKIAEIIEADFEVHQIFKDVVKKQSIFTEDEEIEGLVFIKREHVNERVESSPVFSSAKLLVATNQGLVYAEEGFKEIRDDYFGYKMKHIYYDKISAMELDMCLLQGYFKIMTSSKEPEISVEFNTAKYYREFEKFVNKIRKKRVSYNNH
;
A
#
# COMPACT_ATOMS: atom_id res chain seq x y z
N MET A 1 12.42 -9.98 -12.72
CA MET A 1 11.95 -9.50 -11.41
C MET A 1 11.79 -7.99 -11.52
N ARG A 2 10.62 -7.41 -11.21
CA ARG A 2 10.36 -5.99 -11.48
C ARG A 2 11.16 -5.07 -10.55
N THR A 3 11.72 -4.00 -11.10
CA THR A 3 12.41 -2.93 -10.34
C THR A 3 11.39 -1.96 -9.74
N LEU A 4 11.82 -1.07 -8.83
CA LEU A 4 10.95 -0.02 -8.31
C LEU A 4 10.46 0.91 -9.42
N LYS A 5 11.34 1.25 -10.38
CA LYS A 5 10.99 2.07 -11.54
C LYS A 5 9.88 1.42 -12.38
N ASP A 6 9.99 0.11 -12.62
CA ASP A 6 8.97 -0.63 -13.39
C ASP A 6 7.61 -0.62 -12.67
N LYS A 7 7.60 -0.76 -11.34
CA LYS A 7 6.37 -0.71 -10.54
C LYS A 7 5.71 0.68 -10.55
N ILE A 8 6.52 1.74 -10.50
CA ILE A 8 6.02 3.12 -10.57
C ILE A 8 5.45 3.39 -11.97
N ALA A 9 6.15 2.97 -13.03
CA ALA A 9 5.68 3.10 -14.40
C ALA A 9 4.31 2.42 -14.60
N GLU A 10 4.14 1.19 -14.10
CA GLU A 10 2.86 0.45 -14.17
C GLU A 10 1.69 1.25 -13.57
N ILE A 11 1.90 1.98 -12.48
CA ILE A 11 0.85 2.79 -11.82
C ILE A 11 0.58 4.08 -12.60
N ILE A 12 1.64 4.72 -13.11
CA ILE A 12 1.53 5.98 -13.85
C ILE A 12 0.84 5.77 -15.20
N GLU A 13 1.21 4.71 -15.91
CA GLU A 13 0.75 4.39 -17.27
C GLU A 13 -0.61 3.67 -17.29
N ALA A 14 -1.06 3.12 -16.16
CA ALA A 14 -2.39 2.53 -16.07
C ALA A 14 -3.47 3.60 -16.25
N ASP A 15 -4.44 3.37 -17.14
CA ASP A 15 -5.51 4.32 -17.45
C ASP A 15 -6.57 4.36 -16.33
N PHE A 16 -7.79 3.88 -16.59
CA PHE A 16 -8.94 3.96 -15.68
C PHE A 16 -8.89 2.96 -14.52
N GLU A 17 -7.99 1.98 -14.55
CA GLU A 17 -7.88 0.94 -13.54
C GLU A 17 -7.21 1.41 -12.23
N VAL A 18 -6.55 2.57 -12.26
CA VAL A 18 -5.76 3.10 -11.14
C VAL A 18 -6.24 4.49 -10.76
N HIS A 19 -6.63 4.64 -9.50
CA HIS A 19 -7.07 5.93 -8.97
C HIS A 19 -5.99 7.01 -9.08
N GLN A 20 -6.38 8.24 -9.42
CA GLN A 20 -5.46 9.37 -9.61
C GLN A 20 -4.55 9.58 -8.39
N ILE A 21 -5.08 9.42 -7.18
CA ILE A 21 -4.30 9.56 -5.94
C ILE A 21 -3.09 8.62 -5.87
N PHE A 22 -3.18 7.41 -6.43
CA PHE A 22 -2.05 6.48 -6.47
C PHE A 22 -0.97 7.00 -7.40
N LYS A 23 -1.35 7.61 -8.52
CA LYS A 23 -0.44 8.30 -9.44
C LYS A 23 0.22 9.48 -8.74
N ASP A 24 -0.55 10.29 -8.00
CA ASP A 24 -0.03 11.46 -7.31
C ASP A 24 0.98 11.07 -6.20
N VAL A 25 0.71 10.00 -5.45
CA VAL A 25 1.65 9.44 -4.47
C VAL A 25 2.96 9.02 -5.13
N VAL A 26 2.92 8.23 -6.22
CA VAL A 26 4.15 7.72 -6.84
C VAL A 26 4.90 8.77 -7.66
N LYS A 27 4.21 9.83 -8.12
CA LYS A 27 4.81 11.00 -8.77
C LYS A 27 5.35 12.04 -7.78
N LYS A 28 5.23 11.79 -6.47
CA LYS A 28 5.59 12.76 -5.42
C LYS A 28 4.83 14.08 -5.56
N GLN A 29 3.55 14.01 -5.89
CA GLN A 29 2.63 15.14 -6.00
C GLN A 29 1.59 15.16 -4.87
N SER A 30 1.64 14.18 -3.96
CA SER A 30 0.82 14.17 -2.74
C SER A 30 1.54 14.81 -1.55
N ILE A 31 0.75 15.39 -0.64
CA ILE A 31 1.20 15.94 0.67
C ILE A 31 2.08 14.97 1.48
N PHE A 32 1.92 13.66 1.34
CA PHE A 32 2.69 12.68 2.09
C PHE A 32 3.99 12.25 1.39
N THR A 33 4.26 12.73 0.18
CA THR A 33 5.36 12.21 -0.65
C THR A 33 6.16 13.29 -1.38
N GLU A 34 5.69 14.53 -1.43
CA GLU A 34 6.32 15.61 -2.20
C GLU A 34 7.81 15.78 -1.86
N ASP A 35 8.15 15.75 -0.57
CA ASP A 35 9.50 15.93 -0.06
C ASP A 35 10.20 14.62 0.33
N GLU A 36 9.63 13.47 -0.03
CA GLU A 36 10.12 12.16 0.42
C GLU A 36 10.66 11.29 -0.71
N GLU A 37 11.73 10.53 -0.46
CA GLU A 37 12.25 9.58 -1.44
C GLU A 37 11.50 8.26 -1.34
N ILE A 38 10.94 7.77 -2.45
CA ILE A 38 10.28 6.47 -2.51
C ILE A 38 11.33 5.37 -2.61
N GLU A 39 11.33 4.45 -1.66
CA GLU A 39 12.32 3.39 -1.55
C GLU A 39 11.70 2.01 -1.81
N GLY A 40 10.40 1.86 -1.60
CA GLY A 40 9.69 0.59 -1.79
C GLY A 40 8.22 0.82 -2.09
N LEU A 41 7.62 -0.13 -2.82
CA LEU A 41 6.23 -0.04 -3.22
C LEU A 41 5.61 -1.43 -3.37
N VAL A 42 4.38 -1.55 -2.89
CA VAL A 42 3.46 -2.67 -3.14
C VAL A 42 2.14 -2.08 -3.59
N PHE A 43 1.66 -2.53 -4.76
CA PHE A 43 0.37 -2.14 -5.31
C PHE A 43 -0.50 -3.39 -5.46
N ILE A 44 -1.59 -3.41 -4.69
CA ILE A 44 -2.62 -4.45 -4.79
C ILE A 44 -3.71 -3.89 -5.69
N LYS A 45 -3.96 -4.59 -6.80
CA LYS A 45 -5.01 -4.22 -7.75
C LYS A 45 -6.38 -4.50 -7.14
N ARG A 46 -7.38 -3.76 -7.60
CA ARG A 46 -8.77 -4.08 -7.27
C ARG A 46 -9.10 -5.47 -7.80
N GLU A 47 -9.92 -6.19 -7.04
CA GLU A 47 -10.46 -7.48 -7.45
C GLU A 47 -11.97 -7.36 -7.54
N HIS A 48 -12.54 -7.89 -8.62
CA HIS A 48 -13.98 -7.94 -8.84
C HIS A 48 -14.49 -9.35 -8.52
N VAL A 49 -15.78 -9.48 -8.18
CA VAL A 49 -16.41 -10.79 -7.95
C VAL A 49 -16.26 -11.69 -9.18
N ASN A 50 -16.27 -11.09 -10.38
CA ASN A 50 -15.96 -11.75 -11.63
C ASN A 50 -15.03 -10.89 -12.48
N GLU A 51 -13.73 -11.22 -12.49
CA GLU A 51 -12.70 -10.49 -13.25
C GLU A 51 -12.95 -10.48 -14.77
N ARG A 52 -13.81 -11.35 -15.32
CA ARG A 52 -14.11 -11.39 -16.77
C ARG A 52 -15.18 -10.39 -17.21
N VAL A 53 -15.83 -9.71 -16.25
CA VAL A 53 -16.92 -8.79 -16.51
C VAL A 53 -16.56 -7.44 -15.92
N GLU A 54 -16.29 -6.45 -16.76
CA GLU A 54 -15.86 -5.10 -16.33
C GLU A 54 -16.88 -4.43 -15.40
N SER A 55 -18.18 -4.70 -15.58
CA SER A 55 -19.26 -4.19 -14.73
C SER A 55 -19.48 -5.01 -13.44
N SER A 56 -18.64 -6.02 -13.18
CA SER A 56 -18.77 -6.85 -11.99
C SER A 56 -18.56 -6.01 -10.72
N PRO A 57 -19.31 -6.27 -9.62
CA PRO A 57 -19.07 -5.59 -8.36
C PRO A 57 -17.63 -5.77 -7.87
N VAL A 58 -17.08 -4.73 -7.25
CA VAL A 58 -15.77 -4.79 -6.59
C VAL A 58 -15.87 -5.67 -5.35
N PHE A 59 -15.01 -6.70 -5.29
CA PHE A 59 -14.84 -7.59 -4.15
C PHE A 59 -13.79 -7.06 -3.18
N SER A 60 -12.68 -6.52 -3.70
CA SER A 60 -11.58 -5.93 -2.91
C SER A 60 -11.10 -4.63 -3.53
N SER A 61 -10.98 -3.58 -2.70
CA SER A 61 -10.47 -2.26 -3.09
C SER A 61 -8.98 -2.32 -3.41
N ALA A 62 -8.54 -1.52 -4.39
CA ALA A 62 -7.12 -1.38 -4.66
C ALA A 62 -6.42 -0.65 -3.50
N LYS A 63 -5.17 -1.03 -3.25
CA LYS A 63 -4.37 -0.53 -2.14
C LYS A 63 -2.95 -0.25 -2.61
N LEU A 64 -2.39 0.85 -2.14
CA LEU A 64 -1.03 1.25 -2.38
C LEU A 64 -0.30 1.41 -1.05
N LEU A 65 0.84 0.72 -0.92
CA LEU A 65 1.77 0.85 0.19
C LEU A 65 3.09 1.37 -0.36
N VAL A 66 3.59 2.47 0.19
CA VAL A 66 4.84 3.12 -0.23
C VAL A 66 5.74 3.32 0.99
N ALA A 67 6.89 2.69 0.97
CA ALA A 67 7.94 2.92 1.95
C ALA A 67 8.81 4.07 1.43
N THR A 68 8.91 5.12 2.21
CA THR A 68 9.72 6.31 1.91
C THR A 68 10.95 6.38 2.79
N ASN A 69 11.75 7.44 2.66
CA ASN A 69 12.81 7.72 3.61
C ASN A 69 12.29 8.14 5.00
N GLN A 70 11.08 8.67 5.16
CA GLN A 70 10.55 9.12 6.47
C GLN A 70 9.57 8.13 7.13
N GLY A 71 8.84 7.35 6.33
CA GLY A 71 7.81 6.49 6.87
C GLY A 71 7.13 5.59 5.84
N LEU A 72 5.92 5.17 6.19
CA LEU A 72 5.07 4.35 5.36
C LEU A 72 3.83 5.16 4.97
N VAL A 73 3.66 5.40 3.69
CA VAL A 73 2.43 5.96 3.12
C VAL A 73 1.54 4.80 2.68
N TYR A 74 0.28 4.86 3.09
CA TYR A 74 -0.77 3.94 2.70
C TYR A 74 -1.90 4.70 2.04
N ALA A 75 -2.40 4.18 0.93
CA ALA A 75 -3.59 4.68 0.26
C ALA A 75 -4.51 3.52 -0.11
N GLU A 76 -5.81 3.68 0.12
CA GLU A 76 -6.85 2.70 -0.22
C GLU A 76 -8.02 3.37 -0.91
N GLU A 77 -8.53 2.75 -1.97
CA GLU A 77 -9.79 3.16 -2.61
C GLU A 77 -10.98 2.94 -1.68
N GLY A 78 -11.81 3.95 -1.48
CA GLY A 78 -12.98 3.90 -0.60
C GLY A 78 -14.16 3.18 -1.26
N PHE A 79 -14.65 2.11 -0.62
CA PHE A 79 -15.88 1.42 -1.10
C PHE A 79 -16.82 0.92 0.01
N LYS A 80 -16.67 1.35 1.28
CA LYS A 80 -17.64 1.00 2.35
C LYS A 80 -18.09 2.15 3.24
N GLU A 81 -17.33 3.23 3.35
CA GLU A 81 -17.61 4.34 4.30
C GLU A 81 -17.86 5.70 3.61
N ILE A 82 -17.53 5.83 2.33
CA ILE A 82 -17.68 7.08 1.56
C ILE A 82 -18.90 6.90 0.66
N ARG A 83 -20.01 7.57 1.02
CA ARG A 83 -21.35 7.39 0.42
C ARG A 83 -21.61 8.21 -0.84
N ASP A 84 -20.74 9.17 -1.16
CA ASP A 84 -20.94 10.01 -2.33
C ASP A 84 -20.20 9.42 -3.53
N ASP A 85 -20.84 9.50 -4.70
CA ASP A 85 -20.40 8.99 -6.01
C ASP A 85 -19.03 9.54 -6.49
N TYR A 86 -18.35 10.33 -5.66
CA TYR A 86 -16.96 10.72 -5.82
C TYR A 86 -16.05 9.82 -5.00
N PHE A 87 -15.53 8.79 -5.69
CA PHE A 87 -14.34 7.99 -5.41
C PHE A 87 -13.37 8.57 -4.35
N GLY A 88 -13.75 8.49 -3.08
CA GLY A 88 -12.89 8.93 -1.99
C GLY A 88 -11.79 7.91 -1.74
N TYR A 89 -10.73 8.34 -1.07
CA TYR A 89 -9.61 7.49 -0.70
C TYR A 89 -9.25 7.69 0.76
N LYS A 90 -8.79 6.62 1.39
CA LYS A 90 -8.21 6.68 2.73
C LYS A 90 -6.71 6.74 2.57
N MET A 91 -6.08 7.78 3.10
CA MET A 91 -4.63 7.88 3.16
C MET A 91 -4.13 7.95 4.60
N LYS A 92 -2.98 7.34 4.83
CA LYS A 92 -2.26 7.42 6.09
C LYS A 92 -0.77 7.58 5.81
N HIS A 93 -0.10 8.34 6.66
CA HIS A 93 1.36 8.37 6.72
C HIS A 93 1.79 8.01 8.14
N ILE A 94 2.59 6.95 8.27
CA ILE A 94 3.11 6.47 9.55
C ILE A 94 4.63 6.60 9.53
N TYR A 95 5.15 7.56 10.29
CA TYR A 95 6.59 7.72 10.48
C TYR A 95 7.23 6.49 11.12
N TYR A 96 8.48 6.19 10.75
CA TYR A 96 9.15 4.98 11.22
C TYR A 96 9.32 4.91 12.75
N ASP A 97 9.49 6.05 13.42
CA ASP A 97 9.61 6.16 14.89
C ASP A 97 8.29 5.84 15.60
N LYS A 98 7.15 5.93 14.92
CA LYS A 98 5.82 5.62 15.47
C LYS A 98 5.42 4.16 15.28
N ILE A 99 6.11 3.40 14.44
CA ILE A 99 5.84 1.97 14.26
C ILE A 99 6.32 1.24 15.52
N SER A 100 5.40 0.64 16.28
CA SER A 100 5.74 -0.17 17.46
C SER A 100 6.04 -1.61 17.03
N ALA A 101 5.18 -2.18 16.19
CA ALA A 101 5.27 -3.55 15.70
C ALA A 101 4.78 -3.64 14.25
N MET A 102 5.22 -4.71 13.58
CA MET A 102 4.83 -5.05 12.22
C MET A 102 4.64 -6.56 12.15
N GLU A 103 3.55 -6.98 11.54
CA GLU A 103 3.17 -8.38 11.37
C GLU A 103 3.02 -8.70 9.89
N LEU A 104 3.58 -9.83 9.46
CA LEU A 104 3.35 -10.41 8.15
C LEU A 104 2.94 -11.87 8.36
N ASP A 105 1.64 -12.11 8.33
CA ASP A 105 1.06 -13.45 8.40
C ASP A 105 0.85 -13.98 6.98
N MET A 106 1.22 -15.24 6.76
CA MET A 106 1.23 -15.89 5.46
C MET A 106 0.60 -17.28 5.62
N CYS A 107 -0.72 -17.33 5.66
CA CYS A 107 -1.47 -18.57 5.81
C CYS A 107 -2.10 -19.00 4.47
N LEU A 108 -1.66 -20.12 3.91
CA LEU A 108 -2.22 -20.66 2.65
C LEU A 108 -2.21 -19.61 1.52
N LEU A 109 -3.38 -19.35 0.90
CA LEU A 109 -3.58 -18.42 -0.21
C LEU A 109 -3.89 -16.97 0.21
N GLN A 110 -4.03 -16.71 1.52
CA GLN A 110 -4.48 -15.44 2.07
C GLN A 110 -3.52 -14.95 3.15
N GLY A 111 -2.88 -13.82 2.90
CA GLY A 111 -1.89 -13.22 3.78
C GLY A 111 -2.40 -11.92 4.38
N TYR A 112 -1.83 -11.56 5.52
CA TYR A 112 -2.13 -10.31 6.21
C TYR A 112 -0.84 -9.55 6.51
N PHE A 113 -0.84 -8.27 6.19
CA PHE A 113 0.21 -7.34 6.58
C PHE A 113 -0.39 -6.29 7.51
N LYS A 114 0.18 -6.16 8.72
CA LYS A 114 -0.31 -5.20 9.72
C LYS A 114 0.81 -4.31 10.24
N ILE A 115 0.47 -3.05 10.48
CA ILE A 115 1.31 -2.07 11.16
C ILE A 115 0.60 -1.59 12.42
N MET A 116 1.29 -1.75 13.54
CA MET A 116 0.84 -1.29 14.85
C MET A 116 1.63 -0.04 15.25
N THR A 117 0.94 0.92 15.84
CA THR A 117 1.56 2.05 16.57
C THR A 117 1.35 1.82 18.07
N SER A 118 1.24 2.87 18.90
CA SER A 118 0.91 2.74 20.31
C SER A 118 -0.54 2.29 20.58
N SER A 119 -1.38 2.17 19.54
CA SER A 119 -2.75 1.68 19.62
C SER A 119 -2.84 0.17 19.83
N LYS A 120 -3.97 -0.29 20.40
CA LYS A 120 -4.30 -1.72 20.49
C LYS A 120 -4.72 -2.34 19.15
N GLU A 121 -5.28 -1.53 18.26
CA GLU A 121 -5.73 -1.94 16.92
C GLU A 121 -4.68 -1.55 15.86
N PRO A 122 -4.53 -2.33 14.77
CA PRO A 122 -3.64 -1.99 13.67
C PRO A 122 -4.08 -0.72 12.97
N GLU A 123 -3.13 0.20 12.77
CA GLU A 123 -3.35 1.41 11.98
C GLU A 123 -3.47 1.10 10.49
N ILE A 124 -2.72 0.11 10.02
CA ILE A 124 -2.83 -0.45 8.66
C ILE A 124 -3.01 -1.95 8.80
N SER A 125 -4.04 -2.49 8.15
CA SER A 125 -4.27 -3.92 8.01
C SER A 125 -4.62 -4.21 6.56
N VAL A 126 -3.75 -4.94 5.86
CA VAL A 126 -3.90 -5.24 4.45
C VAL A 126 -3.93 -6.74 4.26
N GLU A 127 -5.05 -7.21 3.74
CA GLU A 127 -5.20 -8.58 3.25
C GLU A 127 -4.72 -8.67 1.79
N PHE A 128 -4.03 -9.75 1.45
CA PHE A 128 -3.53 -9.97 0.10
C PHE A 128 -3.48 -11.46 -0.27
N ASN A 129 -3.56 -11.75 -1.57
CA ASN A 129 -3.36 -13.10 -2.08
C ASN A 129 -1.86 -13.45 -2.05
N THR A 130 -1.47 -14.44 -1.25
CA THR A 130 -0.06 -14.83 -1.08
C THR A 130 0.55 -15.36 -2.39
N ALA A 131 -0.21 -16.08 -3.20
CA ALA A 131 0.27 -16.59 -4.49
C ALA A 131 0.65 -15.45 -5.46
N LYS A 132 -0.05 -14.30 -5.37
CA LYS A 132 0.25 -13.10 -6.18
C LYS A 132 1.34 -12.23 -5.55
N TYR A 133 1.25 -11.95 -4.25
CA TYR A 133 1.99 -10.83 -3.63
C TYR A 133 3.05 -11.24 -2.59
N TYR A 134 3.26 -12.52 -2.30
CA TYR A 134 4.21 -12.99 -1.27
C TYR A 134 5.59 -12.32 -1.36
N ARG A 135 6.25 -12.41 -2.52
CA ARG A 135 7.61 -11.88 -2.69
C ARG A 135 7.67 -10.36 -2.62
N GLU A 136 6.56 -9.69 -2.91
CA GLU A 136 6.48 -8.23 -2.84
C GLU A 136 6.42 -7.78 -1.39
N PHE A 137 5.54 -8.39 -0.59
CA PHE A 137 5.41 -8.09 0.83
C PHE A 137 6.68 -8.45 1.62
N GLU A 138 7.30 -9.60 1.36
CA GLU A 138 8.54 -10.01 2.03
C GLU A 138 9.66 -8.96 1.83
N LYS A 139 9.83 -8.46 0.61
CA LYS A 139 10.81 -7.41 0.30
C LYS A 139 10.44 -6.07 0.89
N PHE A 140 9.15 -5.74 0.85
CA PHE A 140 8.64 -4.49 1.39
C PHE A 140 8.88 -4.40 2.90
N VAL A 141 8.53 -5.46 3.63
CA VAL A 141 8.82 -5.62 5.07
C VAL A 141 10.32 -5.47 5.34
N ASN A 142 11.18 -6.12 4.55
CA ASN A 142 12.62 -6.00 4.71
C ASN A 142 13.14 -4.56 4.50
N LYS A 143 12.54 -3.76 3.62
CA LYS A 143 12.89 -2.34 3.44
C LYS A 143 12.51 -1.52 4.67
N ILE A 144 11.28 -1.69 5.16
CA ILE A 144 10.79 -1.00 6.37
C ILE A 144 11.67 -1.35 7.57
N ARG A 145 12.01 -2.63 7.76
CA ARG A 145 12.86 -3.08 8.89
C ARG A 145 14.23 -2.40 8.87
N LYS A 146 14.90 -2.34 7.71
CA LYS A 146 16.20 -1.68 7.58
C LYS A 146 16.12 -0.20 7.95
N LYS A 147 15.10 0.50 7.46
CA LYS A 147 14.90 1.92 7.73
C LYS A 147 14.62 2.21 9.19
N ARG A 148 13.72 1.44 9.81
CA ARG A 148 13.42 1.58 11.24
C ARG A 148 14.65 1.36 12.13
N VAL A 149 15.50 0.38 11.81
CA VAL A 149 16.76 0.16 12.55
C VAL A 149 17.71 1.34 12.39
N SER A 150 17.84 1.91 11.18
CA SER A 150 18.64 3.11 10.97
C SER A 150 18.11 4.32 11.76
N TYR A 151 16.79 4.51 11.81
CA TYR A 151 16.15 5.59 12.56
C TYR A 151 16.36 5.51 14.07
N ASN A 152 16.31 4.30 14.65
CA ASN A 152 16.48 4.12 16.10
C ASN A 152 17.94 4.23 16.58
N ASN A 153 18.91 4.28 15.66
CA ASN A 153 20.33 4.41 15.98
C ASN A 153 20.84 5.86 15.87
N HIS A 154 19.93 6.82 15.68
CA HIS A 154 20.16 8.26 15.69
C HIS A 154 19.32 8.91 16.80
#